data_AF-A0A2V7WHS8-F1
#
_entry.id   AF-A0A2V7WHS8-F1
#
_cell.length_a   1.000
_cell.length_b   1.000
_cell.length_c   1.000
_cell.angle_alpha   90.00
_cell.angle_beta   90.00
_cell.angle_gamma   90.00
#
_symmetry.space_group_name_H-M   'P 1'
#
loop_
_entity.id
_entity.type
_entity.pdbx_description
1 polymer ?
#
loop_
_entity_poly.entity_id
_entity_poly.type
_entity_poly.pdbx_seq_one_letter_code
_entity_poly.pdbx_strand_id
1 'polypeptide(L)'
;MLVSAPLSAQTFSALNASGSGRNESNCFHTFFPGCTVSASGTSTGTPIGGDWILRLDIGGPTSQNGSTTSPQGVCIPGAGAGTITETGGDTLSFNAVGTVCEEGVSSGPYVFIGTYRITGGTGRFAAAIGTGSASAAYGREGTFTRGAGYALLQLTGSISY
;
A
#
# COMPACT_ATOMS: atom_id res chain seq x y z
N MET A 1 18.47 -38.46 19.57
CA MET A 1 18.56 -37.00 19.74
C MET A 1 18.58 -36.37 18.36
N LEU A 2 17.48 -35.72 17.96
CA LEU A 2 17.46 -34.88 16.76
C LEU A 2 18.09 -33.54 17.15
N VAL A 3 19.30 -33.29 16.69
CA VAL A 3 19.97 -31.99 16.85
C VAL A 3 19.34 -31.06 15.82
N SER A 4 18.40 -30.22 16.24
CA SER A 4 17.94 -29.09 15.42
C SER A 4 19.12 -28.13 15.26
N ALA A 5 19.70 -28.07 14.06
CA ALA A 5 20.67 -27.04 13.73
C ALA A 5 20.05 -25.66 14.00
N PRO A 6 20.81 -24.69 14.54
CA PRO A 6 20.30 -23.34 14.73
C PRO A 6 19.87 -22.77 13.38
N LEU A 7 18.69 -22.13 13.31
CA LEU A 7 18.31 -21.34 12.13
C LEU A 7 19.41 -20.30 11.90
N SER A 8 20.13 -20.41 10.80
CA SER A 8 21.04 -19.35 10.36
C SER A 8 20.26 -18.05 10.25
N ALA A 9 20.80 -16.96 10.80
CA ALA A 9 20.21 -15.64 10.66
C ALA A 9 20.12 -15.29 9.16
N GLN A 10 18.90 -14.97 8.68
CA GLN A 10 18.73 -14.54 7.30
C GLN A 10 19.34 -13.15 7.11
N THR A 11 20.08 -12.97 6.02
CA THR A 11 20.63 -11.67 5.64
C THR A 11 19.54 -10.83 5.00
N PHE A 12 19.22 -9.70 5.60
CA PHE A 12 18.28 -8.74 5.03
C PHE A 12 19.02 -7.64 4.28
N SER A 13 18.52 -7.30 3.09
CA SER A 13 18.91 -6.12 2.32
C SER A 13 17.87 -5.01 2.47
N ALA A 14 18.26 -3.77 2.19
CA ALA A 14 17.33 -2.65 2.16
C ALA A 14 16.34 -2.78 0.99
N LEU A 15 15.07 -2.48 1.26
CA LEU A 15 14.04 -2.29 0.26
C LEU A 15 13.65 -0.81 0.24
N ASN A 16 13.76 -0.18 -0.92
CA ASN A 16 13.25 1.17 -1.18
C ASN A 16 12.60 1.17 -2.55
N ALA A 17 11.31 1.50 -2.64
CA ALA A 17 10.60 1.66 -3.89
C ALA A 17 9.79 2.96 -3.86
N SER A 18 9.95 3.78 -4.89
CA SER A 18 9.23 5.03 -5.09
C SER A 18 8.52 5.00 -6.42
N GLY A 19 7.24 5.36 -6.47
CA GLY A 19 6.45 5.27 -7.68
C GLY A 19 5.43 6.39 -7.84
N SER A 20 4.99 6.56 -9.07
CA SER A 20 3.92 7.47 -9.45
C SER A 20 2.94 6.78 -10.40
N GLY A 21 1.70 7.23 -10.40
CA GLY A 21 0.65 6.57 -11.14
C GLY A 21 -0.70 7.26 -11.03
N ARG A 22 -1.75 6.48 -11.16
CA ARG A 22 -3.13 6.91 -11.02
C ARG A 22 -3.84 6.14 -9.92
N ASN A 23 -4.86 6.75 -9.34
CA ASN A 23 -5.78 6.10 -8.41
C ASN A 23 -7.21 6.08 -8.93
N GLU A 24 -7.94 5.08 -8.45
CA GLU A 24 -9.38 4.96 -8.54
C GLU A 24 -9.92 4.71 -7.13
N SER A 25 -11.07 5.30 -6.80
CA SER A 25 -11.75 5.04 -5.55
C SER A 25 -13.27 5.04 -5.74
N ASN A 26 -13.96 4.16 -5.02
CA ASN A 26 -15.41 4.21 -4.84
C ASN A 26 -15.81 4.87 -3.50
N CYS A 27 -14.87 5.47 -2.78
CA CYS A 27 -15.13 6.29 -1.61
C CYS A 27 -15.65 7.67 -2.07
N PHE A 28 -16.95 7.73 -2.36
CA PHE A 28 -17.63 8.97 -2.70
C PHE A 28 -17.80 9.83 -1.44
N HIS A 29 -17.44 11.10 -1.53
CA HIS A 29 -17.61 12.16 -0.52
C HIS A 29 -16.66 12.08 0.66
N THR A 30 -16.57 10.94 1.34
CA THR A 30 -15.62 10.74 2.43
C THR A 30 -15.30 9.26 2.56
N PHE A 31 -14.36 8.90 3.43
CA PHE A 31 -14.10 7.51 3.73
C PHE A 31 -15.22 6.91 4.58
N PHE A 32 -15.64 5.70 4.21
CA PHE A 32 -16.62 4.93 4.95
C PHE A 32 -16.25 3.43 4.89
N PRO A 33 -16.65 2.65 5.91
CA PRO A 33 -16.51 1.19 5.91
C PRO A 33 -17.04 0.53 4.64
N GLY A 34 -16.21 -0.29 3.99
CA GLY A 34 -16.55 -1.02 2.76
C GLY A 34 -16.23 -0.29 1.45
N CYS A 35 -15.67 0.93 1.52
CA CYS A 35 -15.11 1.57 0.34
C CYS A 35 -13.67 1.07 0.08
N THR A 36 -13.15 1.34 -1.12
CA THR A 36 -11.89 0.83 -1.63
C THR A 36 -11.14 1.93 -2.36
N VAL A 37 -9.82 1.91 -2.19
CA VAL A 37 -8.88 2.72 -2.94
C VAL A 37 -7.97 1.76 -3.69
N SER A 38 -7.86 1.93 -4.99
CA SER A 38 -6.88 1.22 -5.81
C SER A 38 -5.99 2.22 -6.52
N ALA A 39 -4.71 1.92 -6.62
CA ALA A 39 -3.78 2.72 -7.38
C ALA A 39 -2.79 1.84 -8.11
N SER A 40 -2.32 2.35 -9.25
CA SER A 40 -1.34 1.66 -10.07
C SER A 40 -0.48 2.65 -10.83
N GLY A 41 0.72 2.23 -11.19
CA GLY A 41 1.66 3.06 -11.93
C GLY A 41 3.00 2.39 -12.08
N THR A 42 4.05 3.19 -12.26
CA THR A 42 5.42 2.71 -12.34
C THR A 42 6.22 3.14 -11.12
N SER A 43 7.16 2.30 -10.73
CA SER A 43 8.04 2.51 -9.58
C SER A 43 9.48 2.21 -9.95
N THR A 44 10.40 2.89 -9.30
CA THR A 44 11.83 2.60 -9.32
C THR A 44 12.27 2.28 -7.90
N GLY A 45 13.29 1.45 -7.75
CA GLY A 45 13.69 1.02 -6.43
C GLY A 45 14.79 -0.04 -6.39
N THR A 46 15.16 -0.39 -5.17
CA THR A 46 16.04 -1.50 -4.83
C THR A 46 15.29 -2.42 -3.86
N PRO A 47 15.35 -3.74 -4.02
CA PRO A 47 15.95 -4.47 -5.14
C PRO A 47 15.07 -4.50 -6.41
N ILE A 48 13.85 -3.96 -6.32
CA ILE A 48 12.82 -4.09 -7.35
C ILE A 48 12.30 -2.71 -7.80
N GLY A 49 12.04 -2.60 -9.10
CA GLY A 49 11.28 -1.51 -9.71
C GLY A 49 10.49 -2.06 -10.90
N GLY A 50 9.41 -1.38 -11.27
CA GLY A 50 8.51 -1.80 -12.33
C GLY A 50 7.07 -1.34 -12.11
N ASP A 51 6.13 -2.01 -12.75
CA ASP A 51 4.70 -1.71 -12.64
C ASP A 51 4.20 -2.11 -11.26
N TRP A 52 3.51 -1.20 -10.57
CA TRP A 52 2.97 -1.48 -9.25
C TRP A 52 1.46 -1.32 -9.22
N ILE A 53 0.84 -2.09 -8.32
CA ILE A 53 -0.57 -1.98 -7.96
C ILE A 53 -0.66 -2.03 -6.44
N LEU A 54 -1.49 -1.18 -5.85
CA LEU A 54 -1.87 -1.23 -4.44
C LEU A 54 -3.38 -1.07 -4.33
N ARG A 55 -4.03 -2.03 -3.66
CA ARG A 55 -5.44 -1.95 -3.30
C ARG A 55 -5.57 -1.94 -1.79
N LEU A 56 -6.35 -0.99 -1.28
CA LEU A 56 -6.70 -0.82 0.12
C LEU A 56 -8.22 -0.86 0.26
N ASP A 57 -8.69 -1.78 1.09
CA ASP A 57 -10.06 -1.80 1.57
C ASP A 57 -10.14 -0.93 2.83
N ILE A 58 -11.06 0.03 2.82
CA ILE A 58 -11.24 1.04 3.85
C ILE A 58 -12.32 0.59 4.81
N GLY A 59 -11.98 0.64 6.08
CA GLY A 59 -12.92 0.42 7.17
C GLY A 59 -13.54 -0.98 7.19
N GLY A 60 -12.73 -2.02 7.46
CA GLY A 60 -13.26 -3.36 7.75
C GLY A 60 -14.23 -3.37 8.96
N PRO A 61 -15.00 -4.46 9.19
CA PRO A 61 -16.06 -4.52 10.22
C PRO A 61 -15.58 -4.25 11.66
N THR A 62 -14.27 -4.19 11.91
CA THR A 62 -13.64 -3.93 13.22
C THR A 62 -13.06 -2.52 13.37
N SER A 63 -13.22 -1.65 12.37
CA SER A 63 -12.70 -0.29 12.41
C SER A 63 -13.79 0.69 12.90
N GLN A 64 -13.74 1.04 14.18
CA GLN A 64 -14.63 2.07 14.73
C GLN A 64 -14.11 3.46 14.33
N ASN A 65 -14.98 4.26 13.72
CA ASN A 65 -14.73 5.65 13.35
C ASN A 65 -14.72 6.57 14.57
N GLY A 66 -13.74 7.48 14.63
CA GLY A 66 -13.90 8.77 15.29
C GLY A 66 -14.67 9.71 14.36
N SER A 67 -16.01 9.74 14.49
CA SER A 67 -16.83 10.78 13.87
C SER A 67 -16.86 12.00 14.79
N THR A 68 -16.38 13.14 14.31
CA THR A 68 -16.71 14.44 14.90
C THR A 68 -17.50 15.24 13.90
N THR A 69 -18.62 15.78 14.35
CA THR A 69 -19.66 16.54 13.65
C THR A 69 -19.18 17.84 12.96
N SER A 70 -18.16 17.79 12.10
CA SER A 70 -17.50 18.94 11.46
C SER A 70 -16.93 18.56 10.07
N PRO A 71 -16.75 19.49 9.10
CA PRO A 71 -16.32 19.18 7.73
C PRO A 71 -14.80 18.92 7.63
N GLN A 72 -14.23 18.20 8.59
CA GLN A 72 -12.81 17.88 8.66
C GLN A 72 -12.58 16.50 8.03
N GLY A 73 -11.42 16.32 7.40
CA GLY A 73 -11.01 15.04 6.84
C GLY A 73 -10.99 13.91 7.89
N VAL A 74 -11.35 12.69 7.48
CA VAL A 74 -11.40 11.53 8.38
C VAL A 74 -10.18 10.62 8.15
N CYS A 75 -9.65 10.05 9.23
CA CYS A 75 -8.66 8.98 9.22
C CYS A 75 -9.31 7.65 9.60
N ILE A 76 -9.28 6.65 8.70
CA ILE A 76 -9.90 5.34 8.91
C ILE A 76 -8.88 4.23 8.64
N PRO A 77 -8.90 3.12 9.41
CA PRO A 77 -8.09 1.95 9.10
C PRO A 77 -8.28 1.46 7.66
N GLY A 78 -7.17 1.16 6.99
CA GLY A 78 -7.12 0.57 5.67
C GLY A 78 -6.20 -0.64 5.64
N ALA A 79 -6.60 -1.68 4.92
CA ALA A 79 -5.80 -2.88 4.74
C ALA A 79 -5.97 -3.42 3.32
N GLY A 80 -4.94 -4.08 2.80
CA GLY A 80 -5.04 -4.75 1.52
C GLY A 80 -3.73 -5.29 1.03
N ALA A 81 -3.57 -5.34 -0.28
CA ALA A 81 -2.43 -5.98 -0.93
C ALA A 81 -1.91 -5.15 -2.08
N GLY A 82 -0.63 -5.30 -2.35
CA GLY A 82 0.03 -4.72 -3.50
C GLY A 82 1.04 -5.66 -4.13
N THR A 83 1.41 -5.32 -5.35
CA THR A 83 2.37 -6.05 -6.18
C THR A 83 3.27 -5.05 -6.90
N ILE A 84 4.54 -5.40 -7.07
CA ILE A 84 5.47 -4.74 -8.00
C ILE A 84 5.94 -5.80 -9.00
N THR A 85 5.79 -5.54 -10.29
CA THR A 85 6.14 -6.44 -11.39
C THR A 85 7.26 -5.80 -12.21
N GLU A 86 8.41 -6.46 -12.27
CA GLU A 86 9.52 -6.03 -13.12
C GLU A 86 9.19 -6.17 -14.60
N THR A 87 9.89 -5.43 -15.46
CA THR A 87 9.76 -5.58 -16.92
C THR A 87 10.02 -7.00 -17.41
N GLY A 88 10.80 -7.79 -16.66
CA GLY A 88 11.06 -9.22 -16.92
C GLY A 88 9.96 -10.18 -16.46
N GLY A 89 8.93 -9.69 -15.74
CA GLY A 89 7.79 -10.48 -15.26
C GLY A 89 7.92 -11.04 -13.85
N ASP A 90 9.08 -10.88 -13.19
CA ASP A 90 9.26 -11.21 -11.78
C ASP A 90 8.41 -10.27 -10.91
N THR A 91 7.74 -10.82 -9.90
CA THR A 91 6.81 -10.06 -9.06
C THR A 91 7.19 -10.13 -7.61
N LEU A 92 7.02 -9.03 -6.88
CA LEU A 92 7.04 -8.98 -5.42
C LEU A 92 5.63 -8.67 -4.92
N SER A 93 5.10 -9.50 -4.04
CA SER A 93 3.78 -9.34 -3.44
C SER A 93 3.89 -8.96 -1.96
N PHE A 94 3.00 -8.07 -1.50
CA PHE A 94 2.96 -7.66 -0.11
C PHE A 94 1.53 -7.36 0.35
N ASN A 95 1.30 -7.53 1.65
CA ASN A 95 0.10 -7.02 2.32
C ASN A 95 0.44 -5.72 3.03
N ALA A 96 -0.45 -4.75 3.00
CA ALA A 96 -0.31 -3.46 3.67
C ALA A 96 -1.45 -3.25 4.67
N VAL A 97 -1.14 -2.65 5.82
CA VAL A 97 -2.10 -2.26 6.85
C VAL A 97 -1.72 -0.89 7.40
N GLY A 98 -2.70 -0.04 7.67
CA GLY A 98 -2.43 1.31 8.14
C GLY A 98 -3.69 2.14 8.26
N THR A 99 -3.53 3.44 8.07
CA THR A 99 -4.61 4.42 8.12
C THR A 99 -4.66 5.21 6.82
N VAL A 100 -5.87 5.46 6.32
CA VAL A 100 -6.12 6.35 5.18
C VAL A 100 -6.79 7.61 5.71
N CYS A 101 -6.20 8.76 5.42
CA CYS A 101 -6.57 10.06 5.96
C CYS A 101 -6.86 11.08 4.86
N GLU A 102 -8.02 11.74 4.90
CA GLU A 102 -8.29 12.90 4.04
C GLU A 102 -7.51 14.13 4.52
N GLU A 103 -6.95 14.90 3.57
CA GLU A 103 -6.18 16.09 3.85
C GLU A 103 -7.09 17.31 4.00
N GLY A 104 -7.25 17.78 5.24
CA GLY A 104 -7.92 19.03 5.58
C GLY A 104 -9.45 18.98 5.49
N VAL A 105 -10.00 18.62 4.33
CA VAL A 105 -11.45 18.61 4.05
C VAL A 105 -11.92 17.24 3.57
N SER A 106 -13.19 16.92 3.85
CA SER A 106 -13.84 15.77 3.24
C SER A 106 -13.83 15.90 1.71
N SER A 107 -13.69 14.79 1.00
CA SER A 107 -13.51 14.72 -0.46
C SER A 107 -12.21 15.34 -0.98
N GLY A 108 -11.29 15.74 -0.10
CA GLY A 108 -9.98 16.24 -0.50
C GLY A 108 -9.05 15.14 -1.04
N PRO A 109 -7.81 15.53 -1.39
CA PRO A 109 -6.69 14.61 -1.47
C PRO A 109 -6.56 13.81 -0.17
N TYR A 110 -5.88 12.67 -0.23
CA TYR A 110 -5.75 11.80 0.92
C TYR A 110 -4.46 11.00 0.89
N VAL A 111 -4.06 10.53 2.07
CA VAL A 111 -2.82 9.78 2.26
C VAL A 111 -3.09 8.44 2.92
N PHE A 112 -2.31 7.43 2.55
CA PHE A 112 -2.16 6.20 3.31
C PHE A 112 -0.83 6.23 4.05
N ILE A 113 -0.84 5.87 5.32
CA ILE A 113 0.36 5.67 6.13
C ILE A 113 0.20 4.36 6.89
N GLY A 114 1.15 3.45 6.72
CA GLY A 114 1.06 2.13 7.29
C GLY A 114 2.36 1.35 7.25
N THR A 115 2.23 0.06 7.51
CA THR A 115 3.29 -0.93 7.35
C THR A 115 2.89 -1.93 6.28
N TYR A 116 3.89 -2.62 5.74
CA TYR A 116 3.67 -3.74 4.84
C TYR A 116 4.48 -4.95 5.26
N ARG A 117 4.00 -6.14 4.87
CA ARG A 117 4.73 -7.40 4.97
C ARG A 117 4.77 -8.05 3.61
N ILE A 118 5.96 -8.43 3.16
CA ILE A 118 6.14 -9.19 1.92
C ILE A 118 5.56 -10.60 2.13
N THR A 119 4.73 -11.02 1.20
CA THR A 119 4.02 -12.30 1.24
C THR A 119 4.56 -13.33 0.25
N GLY A 120 5.53 -12.93 -0.57
CA GLY A 120 6.20 -13.77 -1.56
C GLY A 120 6.34 -13.04 -2.89
N GLY A 121 6.37 -13.81 -3.97
CA GLY A 121 6.55 -13.29 -5.32
C GLY A 121 6.69 -14.39 -6.35
N THR A 122 7.25 -14.03 -7.50
CA THR A 122 7.63 -14.96 -8.57
C THR A 122 9.09 -14.76 -8.97
N GLY A 123 9.65 -15.70 -9.73
CA GLY A 123 11.03 -15.63 -10.20
C GLY A 123 12.02 -15.48 -9.06
N ARG A 124 12.88 -14.45 -9.11
CA ARG A 124 13.86 -14.19 -8.06
C ARG A 124 13.25 -13.84 -6.70
N PHE A 125 11.96 -13.48 -6.64
CA PHE A 125 11.26 -13.14 -5.40
C PHE A 125 10.33 -14.26 -4.91
N ALA A 126 10.42 -15.48 -5.44
CA ALA A 126 9.53 -16.58 -5.07
C ALA A 126 9.54 -16.91 -3.56
N ALA A 127 10.70 -16.77 -2.91
CA ALA A 127 10.87 -16.99 -1.47
C ALA A 127 10.98 -15.67 -0.67
N ALA A 128 10.61 -14.54 -1.27
CA ALA A 128 10.83 -13.24 -0.67
C ALA A 128 10.05 -13.07 0.64
N ILE A 129 10.75 -12.62 1.67
CA ILE A 129 10.18 -12.19 2.94
C ILE A 129 10.74 -10.83 3.33
N GLY A 130 9.99 -10.10 4.14
CA GLY A 130 10.41 -8.77 4.55
C GLY A 130 9.25 -7.93 5.06
N THR A 131 9.57 -6.73 5.48
CA THR A 131 8.63 -5.81 6.12
C THR A 131 9.14 -4.38 5.99
N GLY A 132 8.26 -3.41 6.22
CA GLY A 132 8.64 -2.02 6.25
C GLY A 132 7.47 -1.09 6.45
N SER A 133 7.72 0.18 6.18
CA SER A 133 6.72 1.24 6.14
C SER A 133 6.26 1.46 4.71
N ALA A 134 4.96 1.68 4.56
CA ALA A 134 4.33 2.04 3.30
C ALA A 134 3.62 3.37 3.47
N SER A 135 3.83 4.28 2.54
CA SER A 135 3.06 5.51 2.43
C SER A 135 2.63 5.75 1.00
N ALA A 136 1.43 6.29 0.82
CA ALA A 136 0.94 6.69 -0.47
C ALA A 136 0.17 8.01 -0.36
N ALA A 137 0.21 8.81 -1.41
CA ALA A 137 -0.54 10.05 -1.52
C ALA A 137 -1.39 10.02 -2.78
N TYR A 138 -2.61 10.54 -2.68
CA TYR A 138 -3.61 10.41 -3.73
C TYR A 138 -4.28 11.76 -3.99
N GLY A 139 -4.20 12.22 -5.22
CA GLY A 139 -5.03 13.30 -5.71
C GLY A 139 -6.44 12.81 -6.04
N ARG A 140 -7.40 13.73 -6.08
CA ARG A 140 -8.67 13.51 -6.77
C ARG A 140 -8.75 14.48 -7.95
N GLU A 141 -8.81 13.95 -9.16
CA GLU A 141 -9.13 14.75 -10.36
C GLU A 141 -10.59 14.52 -10.74
N GLY A 142 -11.37 15.60 -10.79
CA GLY A 142 -12.72 15.59 -11.38
C GLY A 142 -13.87 15.08 -10.51
N THR A 143 -15.08 15.47 -10.92
CA THR A 143 -16.35 15.36 -10.21
C THR A 143 -16.76 13.92 -9.92
N PHE A 144 -16.81 13.53 -8.64
CA PHE A 144 -17.69 12.54 -7.98
C PHE A 144 -17.97 11.16 -8.62
N THR A 145 -17.32 10.83 -9.72
CA THR A 145 -17.66 9.70 -10.58
C THR A 145 -16.33 9.12 -11.04
N ARG A 146 -15.78 8.17 -10.26
CA ARG A 146 -14.63 7.34 -10.68
C ARG A 146 -13.49 8.16 -11.33
N GLY A 147 -13.08 9.25 -10.69
CA GLY A 147 -12.06 10.15 -11.24
C GLY A 147 -10.66 9.56 -11.10
N ALA A 148 -9.94 9.46 -12.22
CA ALA A 148 -8.54 9.07 -12.24
C ALA A 148 -7.68 10.21 -11.69
N GLY A 149 -7.32 10.16 -10.40
CA GLY A 149 -6.37 11.11 -9.82
C GLY A 149 -4.92 10.66 -10.03
N TYR A 150 -3.97 11.42 -9.48
CA TYR A 150 -2.59 10.98 -9.36
C TYR A 150 -2.40 10.13 -8.10
N ALA A 151 -1.45 9.19 -8.15
CA ALA A 151 -1.02 8.40 -7.01
C ALA A 151 0.50 8.45 -6.87
N LEU A 152 0.98 8.57 -5.64
CA LEU A 152 2.38 8.43 -5.28
C LEU A 152 2.51 7.24 -4.32
N LEU A 153 3.57 6.45 -4.46
CA LEU A 153 3.88 5.32 -3.59
C LEU A 153 5.31 5.45 -3.06
N GLN A 154 5.49 5.16 -1.78
CA GLN A 154 6.80 4.96 -1.16
C GLN A 154 6.75 3.72 -0.26
N LEU A 155 7.67 2.79 -0.50
CA LEU A 155 7.95 1.65 0.36
C LEU A 155 9.39 1.76 0.87
N THR A 156 9.58 1.63 2.17
CA THR A 156 10.90 1.60 2.79
C THR A 156 10.94 0.49 3.83
N GLY A 157 11.90 -0.41 3.75
CA GLY A 157 11.98 -1.55 4.64
C GLY A 157 13.16 -2.47 4.37
N SER A 158 12.97 -3.74 4.68
CA SER A 158 13.97 -4.79 4.50
C SER A 158 13.38 -6.01 3.81
N ILE A 159 14.23 -6.74 3.06
CA ILE A 159 13.86 -7.91 2.28
C ILE A 159 14.98 -8.95 2.25
N SER A 160 14.61 -10.23 2.23
CA SER A 160 15.46 -11.41 2.00
C SER A 160 14.74 -12.28 0.96
N TYR A 161 15.44 -12.75 -0.08
CA TYR A 161 14.86 -13.50 -1.20
C TYR A 161 15.92 -14.35 -1.93
#